data_AF-A0A3M2B9U7-F1
#
_entry.id   AF-A0A3M2B9U7-F1
#
_cell.length_a   1.000
_cell.length_b   1.000
_cell.length_c   1.000
_cell.angle_alpha   90.00
_cell.angle_beta   90.00
_cell.angle_gamma   90.00
#
_symmetry.space_group_name_H-M   'P 1'
#
loop_
_entity.id
_entity.type
_entity.pdbx_description
1 polymer ?
#
loop_
_entity_poly.entity_id
_entity_poly.type
_entity_poly.pdbx_seq_one_letter_code
_entity_poly.pdbx_strand_id
1 'polypeptide(L)'
;MGEVVLGSNDATMFANLEILSPYIRLASEQMQDQMDMMMEMMGPQVAQAQPMMELVNGLMTRLAEDGQTIVAGAQFAESGMSFDYGLQFKDETESFDMFAEKGSTAGLLDRLPASEFIFAYAMDASNPGFSKVFEKLSAASAAGGGLQGVSLANMMRGSKGLAGAMGSVPMMGAGLFSNLVTMTVTQDPSQAVKAMGEAISAMNGQSVSGLKYTTAWEESTTEIAGAKVASFQMLMAPDGSPQSQQIAPAMMIMPMMFGPAGGPSGFVAAVDDAVIQTMSQNTPLMEKAIKAARAGNGLGADEGLRLIASKLPADRVFEVYLSVDQVMNTVGPMAAMFGVMPGFEKVDKMLPIGSGASIGGGGALMRTYVPADVISWGIEFGEKMQADEFEGGPEEGGGRPRF
;
A
#
# COMPACT_ATOMS: atom_id res chain seq x y z
N MET A 1 -4.67 -20.13 15.97
CA MET A 1 -4.70 -19.81 14.51
C MET A 1 -4.51 -21.02 13.60
N GLY A 2 -3.66 -21.99 13.96
CA GLY A 2 -3.45 -23.19 13.14
C GLY A 2 -4.73 -23.94 12.76
N GLU A 3 -5.71 -24.04 13.66
CA GLU A 3 -7.01 -24.66 13.38
C GLU A 3 -7.79 -23.98 12.24
N VAL A 4 -7.69 -22.65 12.08
CA VAL A 4 -8.39 -21.92 11.02
C VAL A 4 -7.80 -22.30 9.65
N VAL A 5 -6.48 -22.34 9.56
CA VAL A 5 -5.78 -22.72 8.33
C VAL A 5 -6.01 -24.20 8.01
N LEU A 6 -5.92 -25.08 9.01
CA LEU A 6 -6.10 -26.52 8.83
C LEU A 6 -7.55 -26.94 8.51
N GLY A 7 -8.53 -26.19 9.03
CA GLY A 7 -9.94 -26.52 8.85
C GLY A 7 -10.58 -25.99 7.57
N SER A 8 -9.91 -25.09 6.85
CA SER A 8 -10.51 -24.40 5.69
C SER A 8 -9.77 -24.59 4.35
N ASN A 9 -8.56 -25.13 4.35
CA ASN A 9 -7.75 -25.27 3.14
C ASN A 9 -7.78 -26.69 2.55
N ASP A 10 -7.79 -26.78 1.22
CA ASP A 10 -7.72 -28.05 0.48
C ASP A 10 -6.28 -28.60 0.43
N ALA A 11 -5.29 -27.70 0.42
CA ALA A 11 -3.88 -28.02 0.53
C ALA A 11 -3.27 -27.23 1.69
N THR A 12 -2.57 -27.91 2.60
CA THR A 12 -1.88 -27.26 3.72
C THR A 12 -0.47 -27.81 3.89
N MET A 13 0.49 -26.90 4.05
CA MET A 13 1.85 -27.19 4.48
C MET A 13 2.05 -26.65 5.89
N PHE A 14 2.59 -27.50 6.76
CA PHE A 14 2.97 -27.14 8.13
C PHE A 14 4.48 -27.28 8.28
N ALA A 15 5.11 -26.30 8.91
CA ALA A 15 6.52 -26.34 9.25
C ALA A 15 6.73 -25.94 10.72
N ASN A 16 7.42 -26.82 11.46
CA ASN A 16 7.85 -26.54 12.82
C ASN A 16 9.12 -25.66 12.78
N LEU A 17 8.99 -24.43 13.26
CA LEU A 17 10.09 -23.46 13.21
C LEU A 17 11.21 -23.78 14.20
N GLU A 18 10.94 -24.54 15.26
CA GLU A 18 11.99 -25.00 16.18
C GLU A 18 12.98 -25.93 15.47
N ILE A 19 12.46 -26.84 14.64
CA ILE A 19 13.28 -27.74 13.81
C ILE A 19 14.01 -26.97 12.71
N LEU A 20 13.34 -25.98 12.12
CA LEU A 20 13.89 -25.19 11.01
C LEU A 20 14.80 -24.03 11.44
N SER A 21 14.80 -23.65 12.71
CA SER A 21 15.55 -22.49 13.22
C SER A 21 17.02 -22.46 12.81
N PRO A 22 17.79 -23.59 12.87
CA PRO A 22 19.18 -23.60 12.39
C PRO A 22 19.30 -23.26 10.89
N TYR A 23 18.37 -23.74 10.07
CA TYR A 23 18.36 -23.48 8.63
C TYR A 23 17.90 -22.05 8.31
N ILE A 24 16.95 -21.50 9.07
CA ILE A 24 16.52 -20.11 8.94
C ILE A 24 17.67 -19.16 9.26
N ARG A 25 18.45 -19.45 10.33
CA ARG A 25 19.65 -18.69 10.68
C ARG A 25 20.70 -18.76 9.57
N LEU A 26 21.00 -19.96 9.09
CA LEU A 26 21.94 -20.15 7.97
C LEU A 26 21.49 -19.40 6.71
N ALA A 27 20.19 -19.45 6.37
CA ALA A 27 19.65 -18.72 5.23
C ALA A 27 19.74 -17.20 5.43
N SER A 28 19.51 -16.71 6.65
CA SER A 28 19.65 -15.29 6.99
C SER A 28 21.10 -14.81 6.88
N GLU A 29 22.07 -15.62 7.31
CA GLU A 29 23.50 -15.36 7.14
C GLU A 29 23.90 -15.31 5.66
N GLN A 30 23.49 -16.32 4.88
CA GLN A 30 23.77 -16.33 3.43
C GLN A 30 23.12 -15.16 2.69
N MET A 31 21.93 -14.74 3.12
CA MET A 31 21.24 -13.58 2.57
C MET A 31 22.02 -12.30 2.91
N GLN A 32 22.48 -12.14 4.15
CA GLN A 32 23.38 -11.04 4.55
C GLN A 32 24.67 -11.02 3.72
N ASP A 33 25.32 -12.16 3.51
CA ASP A 33 26.54 -12.23 2.70
C ASP A 33 26.29 -11.82 1.23
N GLN A 34 25.19 -12.28 0.63
CA GLN A 34 24.79 -11.86 -0.72
C GLN A 34 24.46 -10.37 -0.78
N MET A 35 23.82 -9.84 0.27
CA MET A 35 23.52 -8.42 0.40
C MET A 35 24.77 -7.58 0.54
N ASP A 36 25.74 -7.99 1.34
CA ASP A 36 27.01 -7.28 1.51
C ASP A 36 27.76 -7.22 0.18
N MET A 37 27.81 -8.33 -0.55
CA MET A 37 28.36 -8.37 -1.90
C MET A 37 27.58 -7.46 -2.86
N MET A 38 26.25 -7.46 -2.79
CA MET A 38 25.41 -6.56 -3.59
C MET A 38 25.63 -5.09 -3.21
N MET A 39 25.81 -4.77 -1.92
CA MET A 39 26.12 -3.43 -1.41
C MET A 39 27.46 -2.94 -1.94
N GLU A 40 28.48 -3.80 -1.94
CA GLU A 40 29.79 -3.49 -2.51
C GLU A 40 29.72 -3.23 -4.03
N MET A 41 28.88 -3.97 -4.75
CA MET A 41 28.73 -3.83 -6.21
C MET A 41 27.86 -2.66 -6.66
N MET A 42 26.74 -2.40 -5.96
CA MET A 42 25.74 -1.40 -6.35
C MET A 42 26.01 -0.01 -5.75
N GLY A 43 26.99 0.08 -4.85
CA GLY A 43 27.44 1.35 -4.29
C GLY A 43 26.37 2.08 -3.46
N PRO A 44 26.42 3.42 -3.39
CA PRO A 44 25.59 4.23 -2.49
C PRO A 44 24.07 4.10 -2.67
N GLN A 45 23.59 3.50 -3.77
CA GLN A 45 22.16 3.29 -4.01
C GLN A 45 21.54 2.25 -3.07
N VAL A 46 22.32 1.28 -2.56
CA VAL A 46 21.81 0.28 -1.60
C VAL A 46 21.76 0.81 -0.16
N ALA A 47 22.49 1.89 0.15
CA ALA A 47 22.43 2.52 1.48
C ALA A 47 21.00 2.98 1.83
N GLN A 48 20.15 3.28 0.84
CA GLN A 48 18.75 3.62 1.06
C GLN A 48 17.87 2.40 1.39
N ALA A 49 18.29 1.19 1.00
CA ALA A 49 17.60 -0.06 1.33
C ALA A 49 17.97 -0.60 2.71
N GLN A 50 19.08 -0.14 3.29
CA GLN A 50 19.63 -0.64 4.55
C GLN A 50 18.61 -0.71 5.71
N PRO A 51 17.76 0.30 5.97
CA PRO A 51 16.75 0.20 7.03
C PRO A 51 15.70 -0.89 6.78
N MET A 52 15.34 -1.12 5.51
CA MET A 52 14.42 -2.22 5.13
C MET A 52 15.10 -3.58 5.34
N MET A 53 16.39 -3.67 5.04
CA MET A 53 17.16 -4.90 5.25
C MET A 53 17.31 -5.23 6.73
N GLU A 54 17.59 -4.23 7.57
CA GLU A 54 17.62 -4.38 9.03
C GLU A 54 16.27 -4.84 9.57
N LEU A 55 15.16 -4.31 9.04
CA LEU A 55 13.82 -4.74 9.40
C LEU A 55 13.59 -6.22 9.03
N VAL A 56 13.90 -6.61 7.79
CA VAL A 56 13.74 -8.00 7.31
C VAL A 56 14.58 -8.94 8.16
N ASN A 57 15.84 -8.59 8.42
CA ASN A 57 16.74 -9.37 9.24
C ASN A 57 16.25 -9.51 10.69
N GLY A 58 15.76 -8.41 11.28
CA GLY A 58 15.18 -8.40 12.61
C GLY A 58 13.93 -9.28 12.69
N LEU A 59 13.09 -9.29 11.66
CA LEU A 59 11.93 -10.19 11.57
C LEU A 59 12.36 -11.65 11.44
N MET A 60 13.35 -11.96 10.59
CA MET A 60 13.87 -13.33 10.42
C MET A 60 14.51 -13.87 11.70
N THR A 61 15.24 -13.03 12.43
CA THR A 61 15.84 -13.40 13.71
C THR A 61 14.76 -13.67 14.75
N ARG A 62 13.77 -12.79 14.89
CA ARG A 62 12.61 -13.03 15.77
C ARG A 62 11.84 -14.29 15.37
N LEU A 63 11.67 -14.53 14.08
CA LEU A 63 11.02 -15.74 13.59
C LEU A 63 11.80 -17.00 13.98
N ALA A 64 13.13 -16.97 13.90
CA ALA A 64 13.97 -18.09 14.29
C ALA A 64 14.02 -18.32 15.82
N GLU A 65 13.85 -17.26 16.61
CA GLU A 65 13.94 -17.29 18.08
C GLU A 65 12.59 -17.57 18.73
N ASP A 66 11.59 -16.77 18.39
CA ASP A 66 10.28 -16.76 19.01
C ASP A 66 9.27 -17.57 18.21
N GLY A 67 9.52 -17.83 16.93
CA GLY A 67 8.60 -18.59 16.08
C GLY A 67 8.44 -20.03 16.56
N GLN A 68 7.19 -20.48 16.65
CA GLN A 68 6.85 -21.85 16.99
C GLN A 68 6.44 -22.63 15.73
N THR A 69 5.61 -22.03 14.89
CA THR A 69 5.00 -22.71 13.75
C THR A 69 4.69 -21.74 12.64
N ILE A 70 4.97 -22.14 11.41
CA ILE A 70 4.42 -21.52 10.20
C ILE A 70 3.49 -22.50 9.50
N VAL A 71 2.35 -22.00 9.03
CA VAL A 71 1.39 -22.77 8.24
C VAL A 71 1.13 -21.99 6.95
N ALA A 72 1.20 -22.66 5.81
CA ALA A 72 0.77 -22.12 4.54
C ALA A 72 -0.35 -23.00 3.99
N GLY A 73 -1.40 -22.40 3.45
CA GLY A 73 -2.55 -23.13 2.93
C GLY A 73 -3.09 -22.50 1.64
N ALA A 74 -3.75 -23.31 0.84
CA ALA A 74 -4.54 -22.83 -0.28
C ALA A 74 -5.92 -23.50 -0.27
N GLN A 75 -6.95 -22.70 -0.55
CA GLN A 75 -8.32 -23.15 -0.72
C GLN A 75 -8.79 -22.81 -2.14
N PHE A 76 -9.43 -23.76 -2.79
CA PHE A 76 -9.99 -23.64 -4.13
C PHE A 76 -11.50 -23.79 -4.04
N ALA A 77 -12.23 -22.73 -4.33
CA ALA A 77 -13.68 -22.73 -4.39
C ALA A 77 -14.16 -22.25 -5.76
N GLU A 78 -15.41 -22.58 -6.12
CA GLU A 78 -16.02 -22.07 -7.35
C GLU A 78 -16.02 -20.53 -7.41
N SER A 79 -16.10 -19.85 -6.27
CA SER A 79 -16.11 -18.39 -6.22
C SER A 79 -14.71 -17.75 -6.30
N GLY A 80 -13.62 -18.53 -6.16
CA GLY A 80 -12.25 -18.04 -6.20
C GLY A 80 -11.28 -18.85 -5.35
N MET A 81 -10.05 -18.35 -5.20
CA MET A 81 -8.96 -19.02 -4.50
C MET A 81 -8.49 -18.17 -3.31
N SER A 82 -8.22 -18.80 -2.15
CA SER A 82 -7.49 -18.14 -1.06
C SER A 82 -6.13 -18.76 -0.81
N PHE A 83 -5.18 -17.91 -0.42
CA PHE A 83 -3.86 -18.29 0.09
C PHE A 83 -3.74 -17.81 1.52
N ASP A 84 -3.44 -18.74 2.42
CA ASP A 84 -3.29 -18.49 3.85
C ASP A 84 -1.85 -18.63 4.29
N TYR A 85 -1.41 -17.70 5.13
CA TYR A 85 -0.12 -17.72 5.80
C TYR A 85 -0.35 -17.44 7.28
N GLY A 86 -0.19 -18.47 8.10
CA GLY A 86 -0.28 -18.39 9.55
C GLY A 86 1.10 -18.46 10.19
N LEU A 87 1.32 -17.64 11.21
CA LEU A 87 2.48 -17.66 12.08
C LEU A 87 2.03 -17.70 13.53
N GLN A 88 2.64 -18.58 14.32
CA GLN A 88 2.44 -18.65 15.76
C GLN A 88 3.78 -18.47 16.47
N PHE A 89 3.80 -17.60 17.48
CA PHE A 89 4.96 -17.40 18.35
C PHE A 89 4.81 -18.22 19.64
N LYS A 90 5.95 -18.56 20.25
CA LYS A 90 6.04 -19.23 21.54
C LYS A 90 5.48 -18.32 22.63
N ASP A 91 4.73 -18.91 23.56
CA ASP A 91 4.24 -18.23 24.74
C ASP A 91 5.38 -17.54 25.52
N GLU A 92 5.05 -16.47 26.23
CA GLU A 92 5.99 -15.70 27.08
C GLU A 92 7.14 -14.99 26.32
N THR A 93 7.05 -14.86 24.99
CA THR A 93 7.99 -14.06 24.18
C THR A 93 7.47 -12.64 23.93
N GLU A 94 8.36 -11.67 23.67
CA GLU A 94 7.97 -10.30 23.27
C GLU A 94 7.09 -10.33 22.00
N SER A 95 7.41 -11.23 21.06
CA SER A 95 6.63 -11.42 19.84
C SER A 95 5.22 -11.93 20.14
N PHE A 96 5.05 -12.89 21.05
CA PHE A 96 3.72 -13.34 21.46
C PHE A 96 2.88 -12.19 22.01
N ASP A 97 3.43 -11.39 22.93
CA ASP A 97 2.71 -10.26 23.53
C ASP A 97 2.33 -9.20 22.48
N MET A 98 3.18 -8.98 21.47
CA MET A 98 2.91 -8.08 20.36
C MET A 98 1.70 -8.51 19.50
N PHE A 99 1.45 -9.82 19.41
CA PHE A 99 0.37 -10.42 18.62
C PHE A 99 -0.74 -11.03 19.49
N ALA A 100 -0.76 -10.74 20.78
CA ALA A 100 -1.73 -11.31 21.72
C ALA A 100 -3.13 -10.71 21.53
N GLU A 101 -3.19 -9.39 21.32
CA GLU A 101 -4.44 -8.65 21.15
C GLU A 101 -4.95 -8.73 19.71
N LYS A 102 -6.27 -8.70 19.57
CA LYS A 102 -6.97 -8.70 18.28
C LYS A 102 -6.93 -7.31 17.63
N GLY A 103 -7.07 -7.28 16.31
CA GLY A 103 -7.27 -6.04 15.56
C GLY A 103 -8.74 -5.74 15.28
N SER A 104 -9.00 -4.52 14.84
CA SER A 104 -10.29 -4.11 14.28
C SER A 104 -10.16 -3.04 13.20
N THR A 105 -10.14 -3.45 11.93
CA THR A 105 -10.37 -2.53 10.79
C THR A 105 -11.86 -2.28 10.50
N ALA A 106 -12.77 -2.96 11.20
CA ALA A 106 -14.20 -2.88 10.97
C ALA A 106 -14.69 -1.43 11.04
N GLY A 107 -15.46 -0.99 10.04
CA GLY A 107 -16.00 0.36 9.96
C GLY A 107 -15.06 1.43 9.40
N LEU A 108 -13.75 1.15 9.23
CA LEU A 108 -12.82 2.16 8.71
C LEU A 108 -13.10 2.48 7.22
N LEU A 109 -13.35 1.46 6.39
CA LEU A 109 -13.71 1.66 4.98
C LEU A 109 -15.12 2.24 4.81
N ASP A 110 -16.02 2.03 5.76
CA ASP A 110 -17.35 2.65 5.76
C ASP A 110 -17.29 4.19 5.85
N ARG A 111 -16.15 4.74 6.25
CA ARG A 111 -15.93 6.19 6.38
C ARG A 111 -15.22 6.80 5.18
N LEU A 112 -14.93 6.02 4.14
CA LEU A 112 -14.39 6.51 2.86
C LEU A 112 -15.49 6.70 1.82
N PRO A 113 -15.35 7.59 0.82
CA PRO A 113 -16.30 7.74 -0.26
C PRO A 113 -16.67 6.42 -0.95
N ALA A 114 -17.96 6.18 -1.17
CA ALA A 114 -18.42 5.12 -2.06
C ALA A 114 -18.12 5.50 -3.52
N SER A 115 -16.99 5.04 -4.04
CA SER A 115 -16.56 5.24 -5.42
C SER A 115 -15.82 4.02 -5.95
N GLU A 116 -15.78 3.87 -7.27
CA GLU A 116 -14.86 2.93 -7.91
C GLU A 116 -13.42 3.27 -7.48
N PHE A 117 -12.65 2.26 -7.15
CA PHE A 117 -11.31 2.40 -6.60
C PHE A 117 -10.35 1.48 -7.36
N ILE A 118 -9.14 1.97 -7.60
CA ILE A 118 -7.99 1.16 -8.02
C ILE A 118 -7.50 0.37 -6.81
N PHE A 119 -7.37 1.05 -5.68
CA PHE A 119 -6.81 0.52 -4.44
C PHE A 119 -7.57 1.08 -3.24
N ALA A 120 -7.82 0.24 -2.24
CA ALA A 120 -8.35 0.65 -0.95
C ALA A 120 -7.66 -0.12 0.17
N TYR A 121 -7.50 0.51 1.34
CA TYR A 121 -6.91 -0.14 2.50
C TYR A 121 -7.51 0.38 3.80
N ALA A 122 -7.46 -0.44 4.84
CA ALA A 122 -7.69 -0.05 6.21
C ALA A 122 -6.69 -0.74 7.14
N MET A 123 -6.33 -0.05 8.21
CA MET A 123 -5.33 -0.47 9.17
C MET A 123 -5.75 -0.04 10.56
N ASP A 124 -5.72 -0.99 11.50
CA ASP A 124 -5.90 -0.71 12.92
C ASP A 124 -4.57 -0.23 13.51
N ALA A 125 -4.55 1.00 14.00
CA ALA A 125 -3.40 1.58 14.66
C ALA A 125 -3.57 1.60 16.20
N SER A 126 -4.73 1.20 16.70
CA SER A 126 -5.02 1.17 18.14
C SER A 126 -4.33 0.03 18.87
N ASN A 127 -3.88 -1.00 18.15
CA ASN A 127 -3.17 -2.14 18.73
C ASN A 127 -1.79 -1.70 19.31
N PRO A 128 -1.53 -1.91 20.62
CA PRO A 128 -0.29 -1.49 21.27
C PRO A 128 0.97 -2.17 20.70
N GLY A 129 0.84 -3.44 20.30
CA GLY A 129 1.93 -4.20 19.67
C GLY A 129 2.36 -3.54 18.35
N PHE A 130 1.37 -3.18 17.54
CA PHE A 130 1.59 -2.50 16.27
C PHE A 130 2.19 -1.10 16.45
N SER A 131 1.70 -0.33 17.44
CA SER A 131 2.27 0.98 17.78
C SER A 131 3.78 0.89 18.08
N LYS A 132 4.22 -0.11 18.85
CA LYS A 132 5.64 -0.35 19.15
C LYS A 132 6.46 -0.67 17.89
N VAL A 133 5.89 -1.45 16.96
CA VAL A 133 6.56 -1.75 15.67
C VAL A 133 6.78 -0.45 14.89
N PHE A 134 5.77 0.42 14.80
CA PHE A 134 5.88 1.71 14.13
C PHE A 134 6.87 2.65 14.79
N GLU A 135 6.95 2.66 16.12
CA GLU A 135 7.95 3.45 16.84
C GLU A 135 9.37 2.98 16.54
N LYS A 136 9.61 1.65 16.55
CA LYS A 136 10.92 1.07 16.19
C LYS A 136 11.29 1.39 14.73
N LEU A 137 10.33 1.24 13.80
CA LEU A 137 10.49 1.61 12.39
C LEU A 137 10.80 3.09 12.21
N SER A 138 10.12 3.97 12.96
CA SER A 138 10.38 5.40 12.91
C SER A 138 11.79 5.76 13.36
N ALA A 139 12.24 5.13 14.45
CA ALA A 139 13.56 5.40 15.01
C ALA A 139 14.65 4.97 14.02
N ALA A 140 14.48 3.81 13.39
CA ALA A 140 15.38 3.33 12.34
C ALA A 140 15.37 4.26 11.11
N SER A 141 14.19 4.70 10.66
CA SER A 141 14.07 5.62 9.52
C SER A 141 14.69 7.00 9.78
N ALA A 142 14.54 7.54 11.00
CA ALA A 142 15.14 8.81 11.38
C ALA A 142 16.68 8.75 11.39
N ALA A 143 17.25 7.59 11.74
CA ALA A 143 18.69 7.35 11.69
C ALA A 143 19.21 7.24 10.23
N GLY A 144 18.39 6.75 9.30
CA GLY A 144 18.73 6.56 7.89
C GLY A 144 18.59 7.80 6.99
N GLY A 145 18.40 9.01 7.55
CA GLY A 145 18.26 10.23 6.75
C GLY A 145 16.93 10.39 6.02
N GLY A 146 15.87 9.70 6.46
CA GLY A 146 14.51 9.93 5.97
C GLY A 146 14.04 11.38 6.22
N LEU A 147 13.04 11.84 5.46
CA LEU A 147 12.42 13.18 5.60
C LEU A 147 12.07 13.48 7.07
N GLN A 148 12.92 14.26 7.74
CA GLN A 148 12.84 14.50 9.19
C GLN A 148 11.61 15.31 9.63
N GLY A 149 10.77 15.78 8.71
CA GLY A 149 9.59 16.61 9.00
C GLY A 149 8.24 15.88 9.00
N VAL A 150 8.12 14.75 8.31
CA VAL A 150 6.85 14.01 8.15
C VAL A 150 7.08 12.54 8.47
N SER A 151 7.44 12.25 9.72
CA SER A 151 7.57 10.85 10.11
C SER A 151 6.17 10.23 10.13
N LEU A 152 5.96 9.20 9.32
CA LEU A 152 4.72 8.41 9.31
C LEU A 152 4.36 7.99 10.74
N ALA A 153 5.35 7.68 11.57
CA ALA A 153 5.11 7.34 12.96
C ALA A 153 4.57 8.48 13.83
N ASN A 154 4.93 9.75 13.57
CA ASN A 154 4.31 10.87 14.26
C ASN A 154 2.83 11.00 13.86
N MET A 155 2.47 10.66 12.62
CA MET A 155 1.07 10.59 12.18
C MET A 155 0.33 9.37 12.76
N MET A 156 1.04 8.26 12.98
CA MET A 156 0.50 7.07 13.62
C MET A 156 0.37 7.21 15.14
N ARG A 157 1.20 8.06 15.77
CA ARG A 157 1.19 8.25 17.22
C ARG A 157 -0.13 8.89 17.63
N GLY A 158 -0.94 8.15 18.39
CA GLY A 158 -2.29 8.56 18.78
C GLY A 158 -3.36 8.31 17.72
N SER A 159 -3.00 7.74 16.57
CA SER A 159 -3.95 7.21 15.60
C SER A 159 -4.59 5.93 16.15
N LYS A 160 -5.90 5.81 16.00
CA LYS A 160 -6.65 4.58 16.28
C LYS A 160 -6.83 3.73 15.03
N GLY A 161 -6.71 4.32 13.85
CA GLY A 161 -6.90 3.61 12.60
C GLY A 161 -6.65 4.50 11.40
N LEU A 162 -6.34 3.87 10.28
CA LEU A 162 -6.11 4.54 9.02
C LEU A 162 -6.91 3.84 7.95
N ALA A 163 -7.42 4.62 7.01
CA ALA A 163 -8.04 4.09 5.81
C ALA A 163 -7.65 4.97 4.63
N GLY A 164 -7.62 4.41 3.44
CA GLY A 164 -7.47 5.21 2.23
C GLY A 164 -8.04 4.49 1.03
N ALA A 165 -8.43 5.28 0.04
CA ALA A 165 -8.90 4.78 -1.24
C ALA A 165 -8.37 5.68 -2.35
N MET A 166 -7.84 5.05 -3.39
CA MET A 166 -7.47 5.69 -4.65
C MET A 166 -8.57 5.39 -5.66
N GLY A 167 -9.33 6.42 -6.03
CA GLY A 167 -10.36 6.31 -7.06
C GLY A 167 -9.79 6.11 -8.47
N SER A 168 -10.64 5.67 -9.40
CA SER A 168 -10.34 5.67 -10.84
C SER A 168 -9.97 7.08 -11.33
N VAL A 169 -8.98 7.22 -12.20
CA VAL A 169 -8.57 8.53 -12.74
C VAL A 169 -9.18 8.71 -14.14
N PRO A 170 -10.15 9.64 -14.34
CA PRO A 170 -10.83 9.77 -15.63
C PRO A 170 -9.91 10.29 -16.75
N MET A 171 -8.81 10.95 -16.40
CA MET A 171 -7.82 11.48 -17.34
C MET A 171 -6.41 11.32 -16.77
N MET A 172 -5.52 10.65 -17.50
CA MET A 172 -4.11 10.45 -17.11
C MET A 172 -3.37 11.79 -16.84
N GLY A 173 -3.83 12.89 -17.42
CA GLY A 173 -3.26 14.23 -17.20
C GLY A 173 -3.51 14.81 -15.80
N ALA A 174 -4.40 14.24 -14.98
CA ALA A 174 -4.64 14.74 -13.63
C ALA A 174 -3.63 14.21 -12.60
N GLY A 175 -2.88 13.15 -12.93
CA GLY A 175 -2.04 12.41 -12.00
C GLY A 175 -2.78 11.30 -11.27
N LEU A 176 -2.10 10.17 -11.03
CA LEU A 176 -2.64 8.98 -10.38
C LEU A 176 -3.27 9.26 -9.01
N PHE A 177 -2.66 10.12 -8.21
CA PHE A 177 -3.13 10.45 -6.87
C PHE A 177 -4.22 11.52 -6.83
N SER A 178 -4.69 12.01 -7.98
CA SER A 178 -5.71 13.05 -8.02
C SER A 178 -7.04 12.62 -7.38
N ASN A 179 -7.30 11.31 -7.32
CA ASN A 179 -8.47 10.73 -6.65
C ASN A 179 -8.12 9.92 -5.39
N LEU A 180 -6.96 10.17 -4.78
CA LEU A 180 -6.59 9.57 -3.51
C LEU A 180 -7.16 10.37 -2.34
N VAL A 181 -7.88 9.67 -1.47
CA VAL A 181 -8.33 10.14 -0.16
C VAL A 181 -7.77 9.23 0.92
N THR A 182 -7.29 9.82 2.00
CA THR A 182 -6.90 9.11 3.22
C THR A 182 -7.67 9.67 4.41
N MET A 183 -7.87 8.80 5.40
CA MET A 183 -8.49 9.09 6.67
C MET A 183 -7.59 8.54 7.77
N THR A 184 -7.31 9.37 8.78
CA THR A 184 -6.63 8.96 10.00
C THR A 184 -7.55 9.24 11.18
N VAL A 185 -8.02 8.19 11.85
CA VAL A 185 -8.81 8.29 13.07
C VAL A 185 -7.87 8.62 14.23
N THR A 186 -8.12 9.68 14.99
CA THR A 186 -7.24 10.15 16.06
C THR A 186 -8.05 10.79 17.19
N GLN A 187 -7.46 10.85 18.39
CA GLN A 187 -8.10 11.49 19.54
C GLN A 187 -8.14 13.02 19.43
N ASP A 188 -7.20 13.62 18.68
CA ASP A 188 -7.14 15.07 18.50
C ASP A 188 -6.90 15.43 17.02
N PRO A 189 -7.96 15.39 16.19
CA PRO A 189 -7.82 15.67 14.76
C PRO A 189 -7.44 17.13 14.50
N SER A 190 -7.83 18.07 15.36
CA SER A 190 -7.46 19.48 15.20
C SER A 190 -5.96 19.69 15.42
N GLN A 191 -5.39 19.07 16.45
CA GLN A 191 -3.94 19.09 16.67
C GLN A 191 -3.18 18.40 15.54
N ALA A 192 -3.69 17.28 15.02
CA ALA A 192 -3.08 16.57 13.90
C ALA A 192 -3.03 17.44 12.62
N VAL A 193 -4.12 18.14 12.28
CA VAL A 193 -4.14 19.09 11.15
C VAL A 193 -3.13 20.23 11.37
N LYS A 194 -3.06 20.77 12.59
CA LYS A 194 -2.11 21.83 12.92
C LYS A 194 -0.66 21.36 12.77
N ALA A 195 -0.34 20.19 13.32
CA ALA A 195 1.00 19.60 13.25
C ALA A 195 1.40 19.32 11.79
N MET A 196 0.47 18.87 10.96
CA MET A 196 0.69 18.70 9.52
C MET A 196 1.00 20.04 8.82
N GLY A 197 0.26 21.11 9.14
CA GLY A 197 0.54 22.43 8.59
C GLY A 197 1.88 23.01 9.00
N GLU A 198 2.27 22.84 10.27
CA GLU A 198 3.59 23.22 10.78
C GLU A 198 4.70 22.43 10.06
N ALA A 199 4.54 21.11 9.90
CA ALA A 199 5.49 20.25 9.20
C ALA A 199 5.67 20.65 7.72
N ILE A 200 4.57 20.85 6.99
CA ILE A 200 4.62 21.27 5.58
C ILE A 200 5.29 22.63 5.44
N SER A 201 4.95 23.59 6.31
CA SER A 201 5.54 24.93 6.29
C SER A 201 7.03 24.90 6.59
N ALA A 202 7.47 24.04 7.51
CA ALA A 202 8.88 23.90 7.89
C ALA A 202 9.77 23.36 6.75
N MET A 203 9.20 22.58 5.82
CA MET A 203 9.94 22.08 4.66
C MET A 203 10.15 23.14 3.56
N ASN A 204 9.51 24.31 3.65
CA ASN A 204 9.61 25.30 2.60
C ASN A 204 11.06 25.78 2.41
N GLY A 205 11.57 25.67 1.19
CA GLY A 205 12.93 26.05 0.83
C GLY A 205 14.01 25.05 1.25
N GLN A 206 13.66 23.96 1.94
CA GLN A 206 14.62 22.93 2.31
C GLN A 206 15.04 22.11 1.08
N SER A 207 16.29 21.66 1.07
CA SER A 207 16.80 20.67 0.11
C SER A 207 17.02 19.35 0.82
N VAL A 208 16.35 18.29 0.37
CA VAL A 208 16.50 16.93 0.90
C VAL A 208 16.69 15.96 -0.25
N SER A 209 17.74 15.15 -0.18
CA SER A 209 18.04 14.10 -1.17
C SER A 209 18.11 14.59 -2.63
N GLY A 210 18.64 15.80 -2.84
CA GLY A 210 18.75 16.41 -4.18
C GLY A 210 17.48 17.11 -4.68
N LEU A 211 16.45 17.24 -3.83
CA LEU A 211 15.21 17.95 -4.14
C LEU A 211 15.05 19.17 -3.25
N LYS A 212 14.85 20.32 -3.89
CA LYS A 212 14.37 21.54 -3.25
C LYS A 212 12.84 21.50 -3.17
N TYR A 213 12.33 21.71 -1.96
CA TYR A 213 10.91 21.76 -1.68
C TYR A 213 10.43 23.21 -1.68
N THR A 214 9.35 23.49 -2.39
CA THR A 214 8.59 24.75 -2.25
C THR A 214 7.20 24.37 -1.76
N THR A 215 6.87 24.76 -0.54
CA THR A 215 5.62 24.35 0.10
C THR A 215 4.74 25.55 0.41
N ALA A 216 3.44 25.31 0.39
CA ALA A 216 2.42 26.26 0.81
C ALA A 216 1.40 25.55 1.68
N TRP A 217 0.97 26.23 2.75
CA TRP A 217 -0.13 25.82 3.61
C TRP A 217 -1.06 27.00 3.80
N GLU A 218 -2.32 26.82 3.42
CA GLU A 218 -3.37 27.80 3.65
C GLU A 218 -4.28 27.27 4.74
N GLU A 219 -4.36 28.02 5.85
CA GLU A 219 -5.23 27.65 6.97
C GLU A 219 -6.69 27.56 6.56
N SER A 220 -7.47 26.85 7.38
CA SER A 220 -8.84 26.41 7.10
C SER A 220 -9.87 27.55 6.97
N THR A 221 -9.78 28.28 5.87
CA THR A 221 -10.61 29.44 5.52
C THR A 221 -11.77 29.07 4.60
N THR A 222 -11.66 27.95 3.87
CA THR A 222 -12.72 27.43 3.01
C THR A 222 -13.55 26.40 3.75
N GLU A 223 -14.87 26.47 3.60
CA GLU A 223 -15.81 25.50 4.18
C GLU A 223 -16.31 24.55 3.09
N ILE A 224 -16.15 23.25 3.30
CA ILE A 224 -16.66 22.19 2.40
C ILE A 224 -17.50 21.25 3.25
N ALA A 225 -18.75 21.00 2.85
CA ALA A 225 -19.69 20.15 3.59
C ALA A 225 -19.80 20.48 5.10
N GLY A 226 -19.66 21.75 5.50
CA GLY A 226 -19.74 22.14 6.91
C GLY A 226 -18.50 21.79 7.73
N ALA A 227 -17.35 21.51 7.10
CA ALA A 227 -16.06 21.38 7.76
C ALA A 227 -15.10 22.43 7.21
N LYS A 228 -14.27 23.00 8.08
CA LYS A 228 -13.20 23.91 7.66
C LYS A 228 -12.07 23.10 7.04
N VAL A 229 -11.62 23.51 5.86
CA VAL A 229 -10.65 22.77 5.06
C VAL A 229 -9.41 23.64 4.83
N ALA A 230 -8.26 23.14 5.28
CA ALA A 230 -6.95 23.70 4.93
C ALA A 230 -6.52 23.18 3.54
N SER A 231 -5.76 23.99 2.82
CA SER A 231 -5.15 23.60 1.55
C SER A 231 -3.64 23.46 1.72
N PHE A 232 -3.03 22.50 1.02
CA PHE A 232 -1.57 22.37 0.99
C PHE A 232 -1.06 22.16 -0.43
N GLN A 233 0.18 22.55 -0.64
CA GLN A 233 0.93 22.28 -1.86
C GLN A 233 2.39 22.01 -1.50
N MET A 234 2.99 21.03 -2.16
CA MET A 234 4.40 20.71 -2.07
C MET A 234 4.95 20.50 -3.47
N LEU A 235 5.73 21.45 -3.95
CA LEU A 235 6.43 21.37 -5.22
C LEU A 235 7.84 20.83 -4.98
N MET A 236 8.26 19.88 -5.81
CA MET A 236 9.62 19.33 -5.77
C MET A 236 10.34 19.72 -7.05
N ALA A 237 11.57 20.22 -6.90
CA ALA A 237 12.44 20.53 -8.03
C ALA A 237 13.86 20.04 -7.73
N PRO A 238 14.63 19.62 -8.75
CA PRO A 238 16.06 19.35 -8.59
C PRO A 238 16.78 20.55 -7.97
N ASP A 239 17.60 20.32 -6.95
CA ASP A 239 18.36 21.39 -6.27
C ASP A 239 19.69 21.72 -6.95
N GLY A 240 20.04 21.01 -8.02
CA GLY A 240 21.29 21.18 -8.78
C GLY A 240 22.50 20.41 -8.22
N SER A 241 22.33 19.66 -7.12
CA SER A 241 23.38 18.79 -6.58
C SER A 241 23.66 17.59 -7.51
N PRO A 242 24.82 16.92 -7.40
CA PRO A 242 25.07 15.65 -8.10
C PRO A 242 24.01 14.58 -7.79
N GLN A 243 23.46 14.59 -6.57
CA GLN A 243 22.39 13.69 -6.17
C GLN A 243 21.08 13.99 -6.91
N SER A 244 20.81 15.26 -7.23
CA SER A 244 19.65 15.67 -8.05
C SER A 244 19.70 15.10 -9.48
N GLN A 245 20.90 14.81 -10.02
CA GLN A 245 21.05 14.16 -11.33
C GLN A 245 20.68 12.68 -11.28
N GLN A 246 20.92 12.02 -10.14
CA GLN A 246 20.61 10.60 -9.96
C GLN A 246 19.09 10.34 -9.83
N ILE A 247 18.33 11.33 -9.36
CA ILE A 247 16.87 11.26 -9.22
C ILE A 247 16.12 11.77 -10.46
N ALA A 248 16.82 12.17 -11.53
CA ALA A 248 16.20 12.65 -12.76
C ALA A 248 15.20 11.64 -13.37
N PRO A 249 15.44 10.30 -13.36
CA PRO A 249 14.43 9.34 -13.79
C PRO A 249 13.16 9.36 -12.92
N ALA A 250 13.29 9.57 -11.61
CA ALA A 250 12.13 9.66 -10.70
C ALA A 250 11.32 10.94 -10.94
N MET A 251 11.97 12.05 -11.30
CA MET A 251 11.29 13.30 -11.69
C MET A 251 10.40 13.15 -12.92
N MET A 252 10.67 12.17 -13.80
CA MET A 252 9.79 11.88 -14.95
C MET A 252 8.47 11.20 -14.54
N ILE A 253 8.46 10.47 -13.42
CA ILE A 253 7.27 9.79 -12.89
C ILE A 253 6.39 10.76 -12.08
N MET A 254 6.98 11.81 -11.52
CA MET A 254 6.28 12.80 -10.69
C MET A 254 5.03 13.42 -11.35
N PRO A 255 5.07 13.90 -12.61
CA PRO A 255 3.88 14.40 -13.29
C PRO A 255 2.82 13.33 -13.53
N MET A 256 3.21 12.06 -13.71
CA MET A 256 2.26 10.95 -13.84
C MET A 256 1.57 10.65 -12.50
N MET A 257 2.25 10.84 -11.38
CA MET A 257 1.70 10.59 -10.05
C MET A 257 0.84 11.74 -9.53
N PHE A 258 1.34 12.98 -9.64
CA PHE A 258 0.74 14.16 -9.01
C PHE A 258 0.17 15.18 -10.01
N GLY A 259 0.31 14.91 -11.31
CA GLY A 259 -0.15 15.80 -12.35
C GLY A 259 0.83 16.95 -12.65
N PRO A 260 0.42 17.92 -13.49
CA PRO A 260 1.25 19.01 -13.97
C PRO A 260 1.74 19.95 -12.87
N ALA A 261 1.11 19.91 -11.69
CA ALA A 261 1.54 20.66 -10.53
C ALA A 261 2.93 20.27 -10.05
N GLY A 262 3.46 19.08 -10.40
CA GLY A 262 4.85 18.72 -10.09
C GLY A 262 5.09 18.30 -8.64
N GLY A 263 4.03 18.02 -7.88
CA GLY A 263 4.11 17.47 -6.54
C GLY A 263 2.76 17.41 -5.83
N PRO A 264 2.69 16.79 -4.64
CA PRO A 264 1.44 16.59 -3.92
C PRO A 264 0.83 17.93 -3.54
N SER A 265 -0.48 18.04 -3.77
CA SER A 265 -1.29 19.15 -3.32
C SER A 265 -2.63 18.60 -2.86
N GLY A 266 -3.35 19.30 -2.01
CA GLY A 266 -4.66 18.81 -1.63
C GLY A 266 -5.30 19.56 -0.49
N PHE A 267 -6.30 18.90 0.07
CA PHE A 267 -7.08 19.40 1.17
C PHE A 267 -6.88 18.55 2.42
N VAL A 268 -6.98 19.19 3.57
CA VAL A 268 -6.93 18.55 4.88
C VAL A 268 -8.04 19.12 5.74
N ALA A 269 -8.82 18.27 6.40
CA ALA A 269 -9.86 18.69 7.33
C ALA A 269 -9.95 17.76 8.54
N ALA A 270 -10.19 18.36 9.70
CA ALA A 270 -10.65 17.65 10.88
C ALA A 270 -12.17 17.44 10.78
N VAL A 271 -12.61 16.19 10.89
CA VAL A 271 -14.02 15.77 10.83
C VAL A 271 -14.28 14.80 11.97
N ASP A 272 -15.03 15.24 12.98
CA ASP A 272 -15.33 14.48 14.19
C ASP A 272 -14.05 13.98 14.90
N ASP A 273 -13.77 12.67 14.84
CA ASP A 273 -12.60 12.00 15.40
C ASP A 273 -11.55 11.61 14.33
N ALA A 274 -11.62 12.19 13.14
CA ALA A 274 -10.75 11.85 12.03
C ALA A 274 -10.14 13.07 11.33
N VAL A 275 -8.97 12.87 10.74
CA VAL A 275 -8.37 13.78 9.75
C VAL A 275 -8.59 13.17 8.38
N ILE A 276 -9.24 13.92 7.49
CA ILE A 276 -9.45 13.57 6.09
C ILE A 276 -8.45 14.36 5.26
N GLN A 277 -7.75 13.68 4.36
CA GLN A 277 -6.78 14.29 3.46
C GLN A 277 -7.04 13.82 2.02
N THR A 278 -6.93 14.74 1.06
CA THR A 278 -6.86 14.43 -0.37
C THR A 278 -5.48 14.71 -0.92
N MET A 279 -5.10 14.04 -2.01
CA MET A 279 -3.85 14.31 -2.75
C MET A 279 -4.09 15.09 -4.07
N SER A 280 -5.23 15.78 -4.14
CA SER A 280 -5.46 16.90 -5.05
C SER A 280 -6.43 17.91 -4.44
N GLN A 281 -6.44 19.13 -4.96
CA GLN A 281 -7.42 20.17 -4.60
C GLN A 281 -8.79 19.93 -5.28
N ASN A 282 -9.28 18.68 -5.24
CA ASN A 282 -10.56 18.26 -5.79
C ASN A 282 -11.68 18.47 -4.75
N THR A 283 -12.38 19.60 -4.86
CA THR A 283 -13.47 19.97 -3.93
C THR A 283 -14.60 18.92 -3.91
N PRO A 284 -15.11 18.41 -5.05
CA PRO A 284 -16.09 17.33 -5.06
C PRO A 284 -15.63 16.06 -4.32
N LEU A 285 -14.36 15.67 -4.46
CA LEU A 285 -13.82 14.51 -3.73
C LEU A 285 -13.79 14.77 -2.22
N MET A 286 -13.32 15.94 -1.80
CA MET A 286 -13.27 16.31 -0.39
C MET A 286 -14.66 16.39 0.23
N GLU A 287 -15.64 16.92 -0.50
CA GLU A 287 -17.05 16.94 -0.08
C GLU A 287 -17.60 15.52 0.16
N LYS A 288 -17.35 14.60 -0.78
CA LYS A 288 -17.74 13.19 -0.64
C LYS A 288 -17.05 12.52 0.55
N ALA A 289 -15.77 12.81 0.76
CA ALA A 289 -14.98 12.25 1.86
C ALA A 289 -15.50 12.70 3.22
N ILE A 290 -15.77 14.00 3.40
CA ILE A 290 -16.33 14.54 4.65
C ILE A 290 -17.72 13.93 4.93
N LYS A 291 -18.57 13.81 3.90
CA LYS A 291 -19.89 13.19 4.04
C LYS A 291 -19.79 11.71 4.43
N ALA A 292 -18.94 10.94 3.77
CA ALA A 292 -18.74 9.53 4.07
C ALA A 292 -18.17 9.33 5.49
N ALA A 293 -17.21 10.14 5.90
CA ALA A 293 -16.59 10.08 7.22
C ALA A 293 -17.59 10.27 8.37
N ARG A 294 -18.64 11.07 8.15
CA ARG A 294 -19.74 11.29 9.09
C ARG A 294 -20.83 10.22 9.02
N ALA A 295 -21.15 9.76 7.81
CA ALA A 295 -22.28 8.86 7.60
C ALA A 295 -21.98 7.40 7.94
N GLY A 296 -20.72 6.96 7.76
CA GLY A 296 -20.31 5.58 8.09
C GLY A 296 -21.01 4.52 7.24
N ASN A 297 -21.36 4.84 5.99
CA ASN A 297 -22.00 3.94 5.02
C ASN A 297 -21.40 4.12 3.61
N GLY A 298 -20.11 4.43 3.56
CA GLY A 298 -19.34 4.70 2.37
C GLY A 298 -18.79 3.43 1.72
N LEU A 299 -17.49 3.39 1.43
CA LEU A 299 -16.86 2.34 0.63
C LEU A 299 -17.08 0.93 1.21
N GLY A 300 -17.01 0.79 2.54
CA GLY A 300 -17.26 -0.49 3.22
C GLY A 300 -18.68 -1.06 3.04
N ALA A 301 -19.63 -0.25 2.57
CA ALA A 301 -21.00 -0.68 2.27
C ALA A 301 -21.15 -1.27 0.85
N ASP A 302 -20.15 -1.14 -0.03
CA ASP A 302 -20.17 -1.72 -1.38
C ASP A 302 -20.34 -3.25 -1.33
N GLU A 303 -21.27 -3.78 -2.10
CA GLU A 303 -21.62 -5.21 -2.07
C GLU A 303 -20.45 -6.11 -2.49
N GLY A 304 -19.70 -5.70 -3.52
CA GLY A 304 -18.54 -6.44 -4.00
C GLY A 304 -17.44 -6.45 -2.94
N LEU A 305 -17.14 -5.30 -2.35
CA LEU A 305 -16.17 -5.20 -1.27
C LEU A 305 -16.58 -6.04 -0.06
N ARG A 306 -17.85 -5.97 0.38
CA ARG A 306 -18.36 -6.78 1.51
C ARG A 306 -18.27 -8.28 1.24
N LEU A 307 -18.56 -8.69 0.00
CA LEU A 307 -18.41 -10.09 -0.40
C LEU A 307 -16.96 -10.54 -0.22
N ILE A 308 -15.99 -9.76 -0.68
CA ILE A 308 -14.56 -10.10 -0.54
C ILE A 308 -14.10 -10.00 0.92
N ALA A 309 -14.50 -8.97 1.65
CA ALA A 309 -14.22 -8.80 3.07
C ALA A 309 -14.71 -9.99 3.92
N SER A 310 -15.81 -10.65 3.51
CA SER A 310 -16.34 -11.85 4.16
C SER A 310 -15.50 -13.11 3.93
N LYS A 311 -14.63 -13.10 2.93
CA LYS A 311 -13.68 -14.19 2.64
C LYS A 311 -12.36 -14.01 3.40
N LEU A 312 -12.09 -12.80 3.88
CA LEU A 312 -10.92 -12.48 4.69
C LEU A 312 -11.12 -12.88 6.16
N PRO A 313 -10.05 -13.05 6.94
CA PRO A 313 -10.13 -13.38 8.36
C PRO A 313 -10.90 -12.29 9.13
N ALA A 314 -11.58 -12.66 10.22
CA ALA A 314 -12.16 -11.69 11.15
C ALA A 314 -11.07 -11.00 11.99
N ASP A 315 -11.41 -9.93 12.71
CA ASP A 315 -10.50 -9.25 13.66
C ASP A 315 -9.18 -8.75 13.00
N ARG A 316 -9.31 -8.18 11.79
CA ARG A 316 -8.17 -7.73 10.99
C ARG A 316 -7.49 -6.53 11.63
N VAL A 317 -6.16 -6.53 11.60
CA VAL A 317 -5.33 -5.32 11.82
C VAL A 317 -5.03 -4.59 10.53
N PHE A 318 -5.13 -5.27 9.41
CA PHE A 318 -4.89 -4.68 8.11
C PHE A 318 -5.76 -5.37 7.07
N GLU A 319 -6.30 -4.60 6.14
CA GLU A 319 -6.94 -5.10 4.94
C GLU A 319 -6.64 -4.19 3.76
N VAL A 320 -6.55 -4.79 2.59
CA VAL A 320 -6.25 -4.14 1.33
C VAL A 320 -7.05 -4.77 0.21
N TYR A 321 -7.51 -3.94 -0.72
CA TYR A 321 -8.32 -4.33 -1.85
C TYR A 321 -7.76 -3.71 -3.12
N LEU A 322 -7.62 -4.51 -4.17
CA LEU A 322 -7.07 -4.12 -5.46
C LEU A 322 -8.07 -4.49 -6.56
N SER A 323 -8.56 -3.49 -7.29
CA SER A 323 -9.50 -3.69 -8.40
C SER A 323 -8.72 -3.84 -9.70
N VAL A 324 -8.63 -5.08 -10.19
CA VAL A 324 -7.84 -5.40 -11.38
C VAL A 324 -8.41 -4.71 -12.62
N ASP A 325 -9.74 -4.63 -12.76
CA ASP A 325 -10.42 -3.91 -13.83
C ASP A 325 -10.02 -2.42 -13.85
N GLN A 326 -9.99 -1.78 -12.69
CA GLN A 326 -9.65 -0.35 -12.58
C GLN A 326 -8.16 -0.10 -12.86
N VAL A 327 -7.27 -0.99 -12.39
CA VAL A 327 -5.84 -0.94 -12.73
C VAL A 327 -5.67 -1.02 -14.24
N MET A 328 -6.23 -2.06 -14.87
CA MET A 328 -6.09 -2.31 -16.29
C MET A 328 -6.71 -1.21 -17.14
N ASN A 329 -7.88 -0.71 -16.77
CA ASN A 329 -8.52 0.41 -17.46
C ASN A 329 -7.76 1.73 -17.33
N THR A 330 -6.94 1.87 -16.28
CA THR A 330 -6.07 3.04 -16.09
C THR A 330 -4.78 2.92 -16.89
N VAL A 331 -4.09 1.78 -16.84
CA VAL A 331 -2.77 1.60 -17.47
C VAL A 331 -2.84 1.11 -18.92
N GLY A 332 -3.91 0.43 -19.29
CA GLY A 332 -4.12 -0.21 -20.60
C GLY A 332 -4.02 0.76 -21.78
N PRO A 333 -4.70 1.93 -21.78
CA PRO A 333 -4.57 2.90 -22.86
C PRO A 333 -3.14 3.41 -23.05
N MET A 334 -2.38 3.54 -21.96
CA MET A 334 -0.97 3.92 -22.01
C MET A 334 -0.12 2.78 -22.59
N ALA A 335 -0.31 1.55 -22.13
CA ALA A 335 0.37 0.38 -22.67
C ALA A 335 0.10 0.19 -24.18
N ALA A 336 -1.13 0.45 -24.63
CA ALA A 336 -1.49 0.43 -26.04
C ALA A 336 -0.78 1.52 -26.85
N MET A 337 -0.68 2.75 -26.32
CA MET A 337 0.02 3.85 -26.98
C MET A 337 1.52 3.57 -27.14
N PHE A 338 2.14 2.88 -26.18
CA PHE A 338 3.55 2.45 -26.25
C PHE A 338 3.76 1.15 -27.03
N GLY A 339 2.70 0.56 -27.59
CA GLY A 339 2.78 -0.70 -28.34
C GLY A 339 3.07 -1.92 -27.47
N VAL A 340 2.98 -1.81 -26.15
CA VAL A 340 3.13 -2.93 -25.20
C VAL A 340 1.87 -3.81 -25.17
N MET A 341 0.71 -3.20 -25.40
CA MET A 341 -0.58 -3.88 -25.44
C MET A 341 -1.44 -3.33 -26.59
N PRO A 342 -1.02 -3.58 -27.86
CA PRO A 342 -1.76 -3.10 -29.01
C PRO A 342 -3.19 -3.67 -28.96
N GLY A 343 -4.19 -2.83 -29.20
CA GLY A 343 -5.59 -3.27 -29.16
C GLY A 343 -6.15 -3.50 -27.76
N PHE A 344 -5.64 -2.83 -26.72
CA PHE A 344 -6.27 -2.85 -25.40
C PHE A 344 -7.78 -2.56 -25.48
N GLU A 345 -8.57 -3.52 -25.01
CA GLU A 345 -10.00 -3.37 -24.80
C GLU A 345 -10.28 -3.10 -23.33
N LYS A 346 -11.29 -2.27 -23.06
CA LYS A 346 -11.70 -1.98 -21.69
C LYS A 346 -12.07 -3.29 -20.97
N VAL A 347 -11.51 -3.48 -19.79
CA VAL A 347 -11.83 -4.61 -18.92
C VAL A 347 -13.14 -4.33 -18.18
N ASP A 348 -14.06 -5.29 -18.21
CA ASP A 348 -15.33 -5.19 -17.50
C ASP A 348 -15.13 -5.21 -15.98
N LYS A 349 -16.13 -4.73 -15.24
CA LYS A 349 -16.08 -4.67 -13.78
C LYS A 349 -15.93 -6.08 -13.20
N MET A 350 -14.94 -6.26 -12.33
CA MET A 350 -14.68 -7.50 -11.61
C MET A 350 -14.74 -7.26 -10.09
N LEU A 351 -14.83 -8.34 -9.33
CA LEU A 351 -14.61 -8.29 -7.89
C LEU A 351 -13.14 -7.97 -7.58
N PRO A 352 -12.85 -7.18 -6.52
CA PRO A 352 -11.48 -6.86 -6.17
C PRO A 352 -10.74 -8.06 -5.57
N ILE A 353 -9.43 -8.12 -5.76
CA ILE A 353 -8.55 -8.98 -4.96
C ILE A 353 -8.52 -8.39 -3.54
N GLY A 354 -8.74 -9.23 -2.53
CA GLY A 354 -8.64 -8.83 -1.13
C GLY A 354 -7.45 -9.48 -0.46
N SER A 355 -6.72 -8.74 0.38
CA SER A 355 -5.77 -9.32 1.31
C SER A 355 -6.01 -8.75 2.70
N GLY A 356 -5.92 -9.58 3.73
CA GLY A 356 -6.17 -9.19 5.10
C GLY A 356 -5.24 -9.92 6.05
N ALA A 357 -4.81 -9.22 7.10
CA ALA A 357 -4.04 -9.77 8.19
C ALA A 357 -4.79 -9.59 9.51
N SER A 358 -4.90 -10.67 10.27
CA SER A 358 -5.44 -10.69 11.63
C SER A 358 -4.38 -11.15 12.60
N ILE A 359 -4.47 -10.67 13.83
CA ILE A 359 -3.59 -11.06 14.92
C ILE A 359 -4.43 -11.44 16.14
N GLY A 360 -3.85 -12.18 17.07
CA GLY A 360 -4.50 -12.59 18.30
C GLY A 360 -3.98 -13.91 18.83
N GLY A 361 -3.97 -14.07 20.15
CA GLY A 361 -3.48 -15.30 20.79
C GLY A 361 -2.01 -15.61 20.45
N GLY A 362 -1.20 -14.58 20.24
CA GLY A 362 0.23 -14.69 19.97
C GLY A 362 0.59 -15.14 18.56
N GLY A 363 -0.35 -15.02 17.62
CA GLY A 363 -0.13 -15.38 16.22
C GLY A 363 -0.64 -14.31 15.26
N ALA A 364 -0.24 -14.47 14.01
CA ALA A 364 -0.73 -13.69 12.88
C ALA A 364 -1.27 -14.64 11.78
N LEU A 365 -2.35 -14.24 11.12
CA LEU A 365 -2.91 -14.92 9.96
C LEU A 365 -3.09 -13.88 8.86
N MET A 366 -2.36 -14.07 7.76
CA MET A 366 -2.56 -13.34 6.51
C MET A 366 -3.31 -14.23 5.55
N ARG A 367 -4.31 -13.67 4.86
CA ARG A 367 -5.04 -14.33 3.79
C ARG A 367 -5.13 -13.39 2.59
N THR A 368 -4.86 -13.92 1.41
CA THR A 368 -5.18 -13.25 0.13
C THR A 368 -6.25 -14.05 -0.58
N TYR A 369 -7.32 -13.39 -1.01
CA TYR A 369 -8.42 -13.96 -1.77
C TYR A 369 -8.45 -13.38 -3.18
N VAL A 370 -8.39 -14.25 -4.19
CA VAL A 370 -8.48 -13.91 -5.61
C VAL A 370 -9.81 -14.44 -6.15
N PRO A 371 -10.74 -13.55 -6.55
CA PRO A 371 -12.01 -13.94 -7.14
C PRO A 371 -11.88 -14.74 -8.44
N ALA A 372 -12.87 -15.60 -8.73
CA ALA A 372 -12.86 -16.46 -9.92
C ALA A 372 -12.89 -15.69 -11.25
N ASP A 373 -13.58 -14.55 -11.31
CA ASP A 373 -13.60 -13.65 -12.47
C ASP A 373 -12.22 -13.07 -12.76
N VAL A 374 -11.48 -12.65 -11.73
CA VAL A 374 -10.09 -12.19 -11.86
C VAL A 374 -9.16 -13.30 -12.36
N ILE A 375 -9.31 -14.52 -11.85
CA ILE A 375 -8.52 -15.68 -12.31
C ILE A 375 -8.79 -15.97 -13.79
N SER A 376 -10.07 -16.02 -14.16
CA SER A 376 -10.49 -16.31 -15.53
C SER A 376 -9.97 -15.25 -16.51
N TRP A 377 -10.13 -13.97 -16.16
CA TRP A 377 -9.58 -12.87 -16.94
C TRP A 377 -8.06 -12.96 -17.09
N GLY A 378 -7.33 -13.30 -16.01
CA GLY A 378 -5.88 -13.43 -16.05
C GLY A 378 -5.39 -14.55 -16.98
N ILE A 379 -6.12 -15.66 -17.06
CA ILE A 379 -5.84 -16.77 -17.99
C ILE A 379 -6.06 -16.30 -19.43
N GLU A 380 -7.23 -15.73 -19.73
CA GLU A 380 -7.56 -15.23 -21.08
C GLU A 380 -6.57 -14.16 -21.56
N PHE A 381 -6.19 -13.25 -20.65
CA PHE A 381 -5.20 -12.23 -20.94
C PHE A 381 -3.83 -12.84 -21.26
N GLY A 382 -3.39 -13.84 -20.48
CA GLY A 382 -2.13 -14.55 -20.73
C GLY A 382 -2.12 -15.30 -22.06
N GLU A 383 -3.23 -15.93 -22.45
CA GLU A 383 -3.38 -16.61 -23.73
C GLU A 383 -3.33 -15.64 -24.92
N LYS A 384 -3.99 -14.48 -24.82
CA LYS A 384 -3.94 -13.43 -25.86
C LYS A 384 -2.53 -12.90 -26.08
N MET A 385 -1.81 -12.58 -25.01
CA MET A 385 -0.43 -12.06 -25.11
C MET A 385 0.52 -13.09 -25.74
N GLN A 386 0.34 -14.38 -25.45
CA GLN A 386 1.11 -15.43 -26.12
C GLN A 386 0.76 -15.54 -27.61
N ALA A 387 -0.52 -15.44 -27.98
CA ALA A 387 -0.93 -15.50 -29.38
C ALA A 387 -0.37 -14.33 -30.21
N ASP A 388 -0.40 -13.12 -29.67
CA ASP A 388 0.09 -11.91 -30.35
C ASP A 388 1.63 -11.91 -30.53
N GLU A 389 2.38 -12.49 -29.59
CA GLU A 389 3.84 -12.70 -29.75
C GLU A 389 4.19 -13.68 -30.88
N PHE A 390 3.32 -14.64 -31.18
CA PHE A 390 3.53 -15.62 -32.25
C PHE A 390 3.07 -15.11 -33.63
N GLU A 391 2.07 -14.24 -33.72
CA GLU A 391 1.62 -13.65 -34.99
C GLU A 391 2.46 -12.43 -35.44
N GLY A 392 3.23 -11.81 -34.53
CA GLY A 392 4.17 -10.72 -34.84
C GLY A 392 5.56 -11.15 -35.35
N GLY A 393 5.80 -12.46 -35.52
CA GLY A 393 7.02 -12.96 -36.15
C GLY A 393 7.18 -12.40 -37.57
N PRO A 394 8.39 -11.99 -38.00
CA PRO A 394 8.56 -11.27 -39.25
C PRO A 394 7.94 -12.07 -40.39
N GLU A 395 6.95 -11.49 -41.08
CA GLU A 395 6.58 -11.92 -42.42
C GLU A 395 7.90 -12.01 -43.20
N GLU A 396 8.35 -13.24 -43.47
CA GLU A 396 9.42 -13.51 -44.40
C GLU A 396 9.02 -12.85 -45.71
N GLY A 397 9.60 -11.67 -45.95
CA GLY A 397 9.53 -10.98 -47.20
C GLY A 397 10.00 -11.96 -48.27
N GLY A 398 9.03 -12.55 -48.96
CA GLY A 398 9.19 -13.39 -50.14
C GLY A 398 9.70 -12.58 -51.32
N GLY A 399 10.86 -11.94 -51.16
CA GLY A 399 11.67 -11.42 -52.24
C GLY A 399 12.39 -12.58 -52.91
N ARG A 400 11.76 -13.18 -53.92
CA ARG A 400 12.46 -14.10 -54.83
C ARG A 400 13.68 -13.38 -55.44
N PRO A 401 14.87 -13.98 -55.45
CA PRO A 401 16.02 -13.41 -56.14
C PRO A 401 15.75 -13.40 -57.65
N ARG A 402 15.85 -12.23 -58.29
CA ARG A 402 15.93 -12.12 -59.75
C ARG A 402 17.37 -12.45 -60.15
N PHE A 403 17.53 -13.51 -60.94
CA PHE A 403 18.70 -13.72 -61.78
C PHE A 403 18.61 -12.83 -63.03
#